data_AF-A0A9P9MWZ5-F1
#
_entry.id   AF-A0A9P9MWZ5-F1
#
_cell.length_a   1.000
_cell.length_b   1.000
_cell.length_c   1.000
_cell.angle_alpha   90.00
_cell.angle_beta   90.00
_cell.angle_gamma   90.00
#
_symmetry.space_group_name_H-M   'P 1'
#
loop_
_entity.id
_entity.type
_entity.pdbx_description
1 polymer ?
#
loop_
_entity_poly.entity_id
_entity_poly.type
_entity_poly.pdbx_seq_one_letter_code
_entity_poly.pdbx_strand_id
1 'polypeptide(L)'
;MLYYLLFCLGFVSPVTGLGYYVDRSCVPYTATFDIALSEAMKMAEDAVTRLGSGTDTDFERVMERIFSFQKTDSASLKKVMVEQTKRKADVRIYCDNDLVKALGNAGRWEPRPNRLKGFVDNKNHLVPDEDGLGCLLPKVLGVTYDTPSEKVSKHLAGRSTITICDYAFTKPVLLKDVAGKQLENLDGGITTLSNILSFVILHELTHMPSCKALDQKIGDKKGTLAYGWAKSIALPTEKAIFNSDNYAFLGTFAWLAEPILGKPSFPGKPQSP
;
A
#
# COMPACT_ATOMS: atom_id res chain seq x y z
N MET A 1 -9.99 -6.41 54.89
CA MET A 1 -10.70 -6.38 53.59
C MET A 1 -10.08 -5.26 52.76
N LEU A 2 -9.13 -5.60 51.89
CA LEU A 2 -8.45 -4.65 51.01
C LEU A 2 -8.92 -4.95 49.58
N TYR A 3 -9.73 -4.07 49.00
CA TYR A 3 -10.24 -4.19 47.64
C TYR A 3 -9.11 -3.81 46.66
N TYR A 4 -8.61 -4.78 45.90
CA TYR A 4 -7.77 -4.52 44.72
C TYR A 4 -8.67 -4.01 43.58
N LEU A 5 -8.70 -2.69 43.42
CA LEU A 5 -9.17 -2.02 42.20
C LEU A 5 -8.14 -2.30 41.09
N LEU A 6 -8.39 -3.33 40.30
CA LEU A 6 -7.67 -3.57 39.05
C LEU A 6 -8.07 -2.46 38.06
N PHE A 7 -7.28 -1.40 38.01
CA PHE A 7 -7.39 -0.37 36.98
C PHE A 7 -6.93 -0.99 35.66
N CYS A 8 -7.87 -1.50 34.86
CA CYS A 8 -7.67 -1.75 33.44
C CYS A 8 -7.50 -0.39 32.76
N LEU A 9 -6.31 0.21 32.87
CA LEU A 9 -5.84 1.22 31.92
C LEU A 9 -5.68 0.50 30.59
N GLY A 10 -6.80 0.39 29.85
CA GLY A 10 -6.74 0.12 28.43
C GLY A 10 -5.84 1.19 27.83
N PHE A 11 -4.65 0.78 27.39
CA PHE A 11 -3.80 1.60 26.54
C PHE A 11 -4.60 1.84 25.26
N VAL A 12 -5.42 2.90 25.27
CA VAL A 12 -5.90 3.52 24.06
C VAL A 12 -4.66 4.16 23.46
N SER A 13 -3.92 3.38 22.69
CA SER A 13 -2.82 3.89 21.88
C SER A 13 -3.39 5.09 21.10
N PRO A 14 -2.71 6.25 21.04
CA PRO A 14 -3.22 7.51 20.42
C PRO A 14 -3.41 7.44 18.90
N VAL A 15 -3.61 6.22 18.39
CA VAL A 15 -3.99 5.87 17.04
C VAL A 15 -5.51 6.10 16.82
N THR A 16 -6.19 6.84 17.71
CA THR A 16 -7.62 7.18 17.60
C THR A 16 -7.96 8.25 16.55
N GLY A 17 -7.02 8.58 15.66
CA GLY A 17 -7.26 9.40 14.48
C GLY A 17 -7.17 8.63 13.16
N LEU A 18 -7.11 7.29 13.18
CA LEU A 18 -7.01 6.52 11.94
C LEU A 18 -8.32 6.54 11.18
N GLY A 19 -8.29 7.10 9.97
CA GLY A 19 -9.35 6.86 9.01
C GLY A 19 -9.24 5.48 8.37
N TYR A 20 -8.15 4.73 8.49
CA TYR A 20 -8.11 3.32 8.09
C TYR A 20 -8.57 2.42 9.24
N TYR A 21 -9.33 1.37 8.94
CA TYR A 21 -9.49 0.27 9.89
C TYR A 21 -8.29 -0.67 9.76
N VAL A 22 -7.50 -0.83 10.81
CA VAL A 22 -6.39 -1.80 10.86
C VAL A 22 -6.83 -2.96 11.75
N ASP A 23 -6.85 -4.17 11.19
CA ASP A 23 -7.29 -5.36 11.90
C ASP A 23 -6.26 -5.83 12.93
N ARG A 24 -6.73 -6.53 13.97
CA ARG A 24 -5.87 -7.10 15.03
C ARG A 24 -4.81 -8.07 14.51
N SER A 25 -5.00 -8.63 13.33
CA SER A 25 -3.99 -9.46 12.67
C SER A 25 -2.66 -8.73 12.45
N CYS A 26 -2.65 -7.39 12.41
CA CYS A 26 -1.43 -6.60 12.31
C CYS A 26 -0.71 -6.36 13.65
N VAL A 27 -1.26 -6.80 14.79
CA VAL A 27 -0.65 -6.61 16.13
C VAL A 27 0.78 -7.16 16.23
N PRO A 28 1.11 -8.36 15.70
CA PRO A 28 2.48 -8.86 15.72
C PRO A 28 3.48 -7.95 14.97
N TYR A 29 2.97 -7.09 14.07
CA TYR A 29 3.77 -6.24 13.19
C TYR A 29 3.63 -4.74 13.49
N THR A 30 2.89 -4.34 14.53
CA THR A 30 2.49 -2.94 14.76
C THR A 30 3.63 -1.94 14.64
N ALA A 31 4.78 -2.20 15.26
CA ALA A 31 5.91 -1.26 15.22
C ALA A 31 6.43 -1.01 13.80
N THR A 32 6.50 -2.06 12.97
CA THR A 32 6.99 -1.96 11.58
C THR A 32 5.89 -1.47 10.64
N PHE A 33 4.68 -1.98 10.80
CA PHE A 33 3.52 -1.64 9.99
C PHE A 33 3.12 -0.17 10.15
N ASP A 34 3.06 0.35 11.38
CA ASP A 34 2.66 1.74 11.62
C ASP A 34 3.66 2.73 10.98
N ILE A 35 4.96 2.41 11.04
CA ILE A 35 6.00 3.20 10.37
C ILE A 35 5.79 3.16 8.87
N ALA A 36 5.64 1.97 8.29
CA ALA A 36 5.48 1.82 6.84
C ALA A 36 4.19 2.46 6.32
N LEU A 37 3.08 2.36 7.06
CA LEU A 37 1.83 3.03 6.70
C LEU A 37 2.02 4.56 6.76
N SER A 38 2.67 5.08 7.80
CA SER A 38 2.96 6.51 7.88
C SER A 38 3.89 6.98 6.75
N GLU A 39 4.89 6.19 6.38
CA GLU A 39 5.78 6.48 5.24
C GLU A 39 5.00 6.50 3.92
N ALA A 40 4.12 5.50 3.67
CA ALA A 40 3.30 5.43 2.47
C ALA A 40 2.38 6.66 2.30
N MET A 41 1.79 7.13 3.40
CA MET A 41 0.99 8.35 3.42
C MET A 41 1.83 9.59 3.07
N LYS A 42 3.02 9.71 3.70
CA LYS A 42 3.94 10.82 3.42
C LYS A 42 4.46 10.80 1.98
N MET A 43 4.73 9.62 1.42
CA MET A 43 5.11 9.44 0.02
C MET A 43 4.04 10.00 -0.93
N ALA A 44 2.76 9.74 -0.65
CA ALA A 44 1.66 10.30 -1.43
C ALA A 44 1.54 11.82 -1.28
N GLU A 45 1.64 12.36 -0.06
CA GLU A 45 1.61 13.80 0.22
C GLU A 45 2.75 14.56 -0.48
N ASP A 46 3.96 13.99 -0.46
CA ASP A 46 5.12 14.56 -1.12
C ASP A 46 4.96 14.55 -2.63
N ALA A 47 4.45 13.45 -3.19
CA ALA A 47 4.17 13.40 -4.62
C ALA A 47 3.15 14.47 -5.04
N VAL A 48 2.07 14.67 -4.27
CA VAL A 48 1.07 15.73 -4.53
C VAL A 48 1.72 17.11 -4.52
N THR A 49 2.56 17.36 -3.51
CA THR A 49 3.26 18.64 -3.34
C THR A 49 4.18 18.92 -4.52
N ARG A 50 5.00 17.94 -4.89
CA ARG A 50 6.00 18.07 -5.96
C ARG A 50 5.37 18.09 -7.35
N LEU A 51 4.31 17.32 -7.60
CA LEU A 51 3.50 17.42 -8.83
C LEU A 51 2.90 18.84 -8.99
N GLY A 52 2.57 19.52 -7.89
CA GLY A 52 2.05 20.88 -7.89
C GLY A 52 3.12 21.97 -8.04
N SER A 53 4.41 21.64 -7.94
CA SER A 53 5.49 22.61 -8.01
C SER A 53 5.83 22.94 -9.46
N GLY A 54 5.75 24.22 -9.85
CA GLY A 54 6.16 24.68 -11.18
C GLY A 54 7.68 24.74 -11.38
N THR A 55 8.49 24.57 -10.32
CA THR A 55 9.95 24.75 -10.35
C THR A 55 10.73 23.47 -10.02
N ASP A 56 10.05 22.38 -9.69
CA ASP A 56 10.69 21.08 -9.38
C ASP A 56 10.93 20.28 -10.68
N THR A 57 11.98 20.67 -11.40
CA THR A 57 12.36 20.08 -12.71
C THR A 57 12.95 18.69 -12.58
N ASP A 58 13.47 18.32 -11.41
CA ASP A 58 14.01 16.98 -11.16
C ASP A 58 12.89 15.97 -10.92
N PHE A 59 11.88 16.33 -10.14
CA PHE A 59 10.70 15.47 -9.97
C PHE A 59 9.89 15.32 -11.26
N GLU A 60 9.84 16.38 -12.05
CA GLU A 60 9.25 16.35 -13.38
C GLU A 60 9.90 15.27 -14.25
N ARG A 61 11.23 15.23 -14.32
CA ARG A 61 11.97 14.18 -15.05
C ARG A 61 11.71 12.78 -14.51
N VAL A 62 11.57 12.62 -13.19
CA VAL A 62 11.17 11.34 -12.59
C VAL A 62 9.78 10.92 -13.05
N MET A 63 8.81 11.84 -13.00
CA MET A 63 7.44 11.57 -13.42
C MET A 63 7.37 11.23 -14.92
N GLU A 64 8.04 12.00 -15.77
CA GLU A 64 8.12 11.73 -17.21
C GLU A 64 8.75 10.37 -17.49
N ARG A 65 9.77 9.98 -16.72
CA ARG A 65 10.42 8.68 -16.85
C ARG A 65 9.50 7.53 -16.44
N ILE A 66 8.71 7.72 -15.40
CA ILE A 66 7.80 6.69 -14.88
C ILE A 66 6.59 6.54 -15.80
N PHE A 67 5.99 7.63 -16.27
CA PHE A 67 4.71 7.57 -17.00
C PHE A 67 4.81 7.82 -18.51
N SER A 68 6.00 8.13 -19.02
CA SER A 68 6.26 8.39 -20.44
C SER A 68 5.48 9.59 -21.04
N PHE A 69 5.01 10.54 -20.23
CA PHE A 69 4.29 11.73 -20.71
C PHE A 69 4.67 13.01 -19.96
N GLN A 70 4.39 14.17 -20.56
CA GLN A 70 4.78 15.49 -20.05
C GLN A 70 3.95 15.92 -18.83
N LYS A 71 4.56 16.70 -17.94
CA LYS A 71 3.90 17.12 -16.68
C LYS A 71 2.59 17.88 -16.83
N THR A 72 2.37 18.52 -17.97
CA THR A 72 1.10 19.22 -18.28
C THR A 72 -0.12 18.32 -18.12
N ASP A 73 0.02 17.00 -18.27
CA ASP A 73 -1.09 16.05 -18.15
C ASP A 73 -1.16 15.35 -16.77
N SER A 74 -0.39 15.82 -15.78
CA SER A 74 -0.25 15.17 -14.45
C SER A 74 -1.46 15.32 -13.53
N ALA A 75 -2.53 16.00 -13.96
CA ALA A 75 -3.73 16.21 -13.15
C ALA A 75 -4.38 14.89 -12.70
N SER A 76 -4.38 13.87 -13.56
CA SER A 76 -4.86 12.53 -13.24
C SER A 76 -4.00 11.87 -12.16
N LEU A 77 -2.67 11.98 -12.27
CA LEU A 77 -1.74 11.43 -11.28
C LEU A 77 -1.91 12.08 -9.91
N LYS A 78 -2.00 13.42 -9.90
CA LYS A 78 -2.23 14.19 -8.68
C LYS A 78 -3.53 13.78 -8.01
N LYS A 79 -4.60 13.55 -8.78
CA LYS A 79 -5.87 13.07 -8.25
C LYS A 79 -5.73 11.73 -7.54
N VAL A 80 -5.03 10.77 -8.12
CA VAL A 80 -4.78 9.46 -7.49
C VAL A 80 -3.97 9.63 -6.20
N MET A 81 -2.89 10.40 -6.22
CA MET A 81 -2.07 10.61 -5.02
C MET A 81 -2.82 11.36 -3.92
N VAL A 82 -3.61 12.39 -4.25
CA VAL A 82 -4.50 13.09 -3.30
C VAL A 82 -5.51 12.11 -2.70
N GLU A 83 -6.00 11.16 -3.49
CA GLU A 83 -6.95 10.18 -2.97
C GLU A 83 -6.32 9.27 -1.91
N GLN A 84 -5.01 9.00 -2.02
CA GLN A 84 -4.28 8.25 -1.00
C GLN A 84 -4.00 9.05 0.26
N THR A 85 -3.96 10.38 0.19
CA THR A 85 -3.81 11.21 1.40
C THR A 85 -5.09 11.30 2.23
N LYS A 86 -6.24 10.94 1.63
CA LYS A 86 -7.52 10.88 2.33
C LYS A 86 -7.59 9.60 3.15
N ARG A 87 -7.62 9.75 4.47
CA ARG A 87 -7.90 8.65 5.38
C ARG A 87 -9.37 8.21 5.19
N LYS A 88 -9.63 6.93 4.90
CA LYS A 88 -10.97 6.42 4.52
C LYS A 88 -11.42 5.23 5.35
N ALA A 89 -12.51 5.41 6.11
CA ALA A 89 -13.08 4.39 7.00
C ALA A 89 -13.50 3.11 6.27
N ASP A 90 -13.73 3.20 4.96
CA ASP A 90 -14.10 2.09 4.09
C ASP A 90 -12.90 1.26 3.60
N VAL A 91 -11.69 1.61 3.98
CA VAL A 91 -10.49 0.80 3.73
C VAL A 91 -10.12 0.03 4.99
N ARG A 92 -9.99 -1.28 4.84
CA ARG A 92 -9.68 -2.21 5.93
C ARG A 92 -8.40 -2.96 5.63
N ILE A 93 -7.40 -2.83 6.49
CA ILE A 93 -6.08 -3.45 6.30
C ILE A 93 -5.94 -4.64 7.25
N TYR A 94 -5.50 -5.77 6.71
CA TYR A 94 -5.26 -7.03 7.40
C TYR A 94 -3.80 -7.45 7.24
N CYS A 95 -3.29 -8.21 8.22
CA CYS A 95 -1.98 -8.85 8.17
C CYS A 95 -2.12 -10.33 8.54
N ASP A 96 -3.11 -11.00 7.94
CA ASP A 96 -3.53 -12.36 8.27
C ASP A 96 -3.20 -13.38 7.17
N ASN A 97 -2.45 -12.99 6.15
CA ASN A 97 -2.12 -13.87 5.03
C ASN A 97 -3.36 -14.57 4.40
N ASP A 98 -4.50 -13.87 4.36
CA ASP A 98 -5.78 -14.38 3.87
C ASP A 98 -6.25 -15.68 4.57
N LEU A 99 -6.11 -15.78 5.90
CA LEU A 99 -6.55 -16.96 6.66
C LEU A 99 -7.97 -17.41 6.28
N VAL A 100 -8.07 -18.65 5.80
CA VAL A 100 -9.34 -19.33 5.49
C VAL A 100 -9.89 -19.99 6.74
N LYS A 101 -11.16 -19.77 7.03
CA LYS A 101 -11.90 -20.39 8.12
C LYS A 101 -12.18 -21.86 7.82
N ALA A 102 -11.20 -22.73 8.09
CA ALA A 102 -11.40 -24.17 8.10
C ALA A 102 -11.79 -24.64 9.51
N LEU A 103 -12.91 -25.36 9.62
CA LEU A 103 -13.37 -26.15 10.77
C LEU A 103 -12.86 -25.68 12.16
N GLY A 104 -13.32 -24.51 12.61
CA GLY A 104 -13.09 -24.01 13.97
C GLY A 104 -11.99 -22.95 14.13
N ASN A 105 -11.18 -22.69 13.10
CA ASN A 105 -10.18 -21.62 13.15
C ASN A 105 -10.77 -20.24 12.85
N ALA A 106 -10.20 -19.18 13.44
CA ALA A 106 -10.59 -17.80 13.19
C ALA A 106 -10.00 -17.28 11.86
N GLY A 107 -10.61 -17.66 10.73
CA GLY A 107 -10.29 -17.12 9.40
C GLY A 107 -11.28 -16.03 8.95
N ARG A 108 -10.80 -15.09 8.13
CA ARG A 108 -11.62 -14.04 7.51
C ARG A 108 -12.38 -14.56 6.30
N TRP A 109 -11.71 -15.37 5.47
CA TRP A 109 -12.27 -15.92 4.25
C TRP A 109 -13.00 -17.23 4.52
N GLU A 110 -14.20 -17.37 3.99
CA GLU A 110 -15.00 -18.59 4.10
C GLU A 110 -15.22 -19.19 2.70
N PRO A 111 -15.12 -20.53 2.52
CA PRO A 111 -15.50 -21.15 1.25
C PRO A 111 -16.97 -20.86 0.93
N ARG A 112 -17.29 -20.55 -0.32
CA ARG A 112 -18.70 -20.33 -0.72
C ARG A 112 -19.48 -21.65 -0.63
N PRO A 113 -20.70 -21.65 -0.05
CA PRO A 113 -21.53 -22.85 0.00
C PRO A 113 -22.06 -23.22 -1.39
N ASN A 114 -22.40 -24.50 -1.58
CA ASN A 114 -23.19 -25.04 -2.71
C ASN A 114 -22.60 -24.86 -4.12
N ARG A 115 -21.54 -25.61 -4.47
CA ARG A 115 -20.94 -25.74 -5.82
C ARG A 115 -20.40 -24.45 -6.47
N LEU A 116 -20.62 -23.28 -5.87
CA LEU A 116 -19.93 -22.05 -6.24
C LEU A 116 -18.46 -22.19 -5.83
N LYS A 117 -17.55 -22.10 -6.81
CA LYS A 117 -16.10 -22.09 -6.54
C LYS A 117 -15.72 -20.76 -5.90
N GLY A 118 -14.73 -20.78 -5.01
CA GLY A 118 -14.10 -19.59 -4.45
C GLY A 118 -14.43 -19.32 -2.98
N PHE A 119 -14.07 -18.11 -2.55
CA PHE A 119 -14.16 -17.65 -1.17
C PHE A 119 -15.06 -16.43 -1.05
N VAL A 120 -15.51 -16.13 0.16
CA VAL A 120 -16.24 -14.92 0.50
C VAL A 120 -15.74 -14.39 1.84
N ASP A 121 -15.52 -13.09 1.91
CA ASP A 121 -15.32 -12.37 3.17
C ASP A 121 -16.70 -11.88 3.63
N ASN A 122 -17.36 -12.66 4.49
CA ASN A 122 -18.70 -12.31 4.97
C ASN A 122 -18.70 -11.06 5.87
N LYS A 123 -17.56 -10.67 6.47
CA LYS A 123 -17.43 -9.48 7.32
C LYS A 123 -17.40 -8.20 6.49
N ASN A 124 -16.72 -8.25 5.33
CA ASN A 124 -16.55 -7.10 4.45
C ASN A 124 -17.43 -7.17 3.19
N HIS A 125 -18.11 -8.29 2.99
CA HIS A 125 -18.97 -8.63 1.85
C HIS A 125 -18.26 -8.59 0.50
N LEU A 126 -17.00 -9.03 0.46
CA LEU A 126 -16.17 -9.09 -0.73
C LEU A 126 -16.02 -10.53 -1.22
N VAL A 127 -15.77 -10.68 -2.51
CA VAL A 127 -15.28 -11.93 -3.11
C VAL A 127 -13.91 -11.63 -3.74
N PRO A 128 -12.97 -12.59 -3.72
CA PRO A 128 -11.77 -12.45 -4.51
C PRO A 128 -12.11 -12.54 -6.00
N ASP A 129 -11.24 -12.00 -6.83
CA ASP A 129 -11.30 -12.21 -8.28
C ASP A 129 -10.97 -13.68 -8.62
N GLU A 130 -11.00 -14.04 -9.91
CA GLU A 130 -10.83 -15.42 -10.39
C GLU A 130 -9.54 -16.10 -9.91
N ASP A 131 -8.51 -15.32 -9.61
CA ASP A 131 -7.19 -15.78 -9.14
C ASP A 131 -7.18 -16.24 -7.67
N GLY A 132 -8.26 -15.99 -6.90
CA GLY A 132 -8.42 -16.46 -5.53
C GLY A 132 -7.74 -15.59 -4.47
N LEU A 133 -7.21 -16.23 -3.41
CA LEU A 133 -6.63 -15.53 -2.26
C LEU A 133 -5.13 -15.29 -2.49
N GLY A 134 -4.74 -14.02 -2.63
CA GLY A 134 -3.44 -13.60 -3.14
C GLY A 134 -2.31 -13.96 -2.17
N CYS A 135 -2.52 -13.77 -0.85
CA CYS A 135 -1.50 -14.11 0.14
C CYS A 135 -1.30 -15.63 0.33
N LEU A 136 -2.12 -16.49 -0.29
CA LEU A 136 -1.83 -17.93 -0.34
C LEU A 136 -0.82 -18.29 -1.43
N LEU A 137 -0.52 -17.37 -2.35
CA LEU A 137 0.50 -17.55 -3.37
C LEU A 137 1.89 -17.22 -2.78
N PRO A 138 2.94 -17.98 -3.17
CA PRO A 138 4.27 -17.75 -2.64
C PRO A 138 4.80 -16.39 -3.07
N LYS A 139 5.46 -15.69 -2.13
CA LYS A 139 6.18 -14.42 -2.35
C LYS A 139 5.31 -13.22 -2.74
N VAL A 140 3.99 -13.29 -2.56
CA VAL A 140 3.12 -12.10 -2.65
C VAL A 140 3.34 -11.22 -1.43
N LEU A 141 3.44 -9.91 -1.63
CA LEU A 141 3.72 -8.94 -0.57
C LEU A 141 2.43 -8.30 -0.04
N GLY A 142 1.49 -8.02 -0.93
CA GLY A 142 0.18 -7.45 -0.62
C GLY A 142 -0.86 -7.87 -1.66
N VAL A 143 -2.12 -7.68 -1.31
CA VAL A 143 -3.25 -7.83 -2.24
C VAL A 143 -4.40 -6.93 -1.80
N THR A 144 -5.10 -6.37 -2.78
CA THR A 144 -6.32 -5.57 -2.57
C THR A 144 -7.54 -6.28 -3.13
N TYR A 145 -8.64 -6.24 -2.38
CA TYR A 145 -9.95 -6.74 -2.78
C TYR A 145 -10.98 -5.63 -2.68
N ASP A 146 -11.74 -5.42 -3.75
CA ASP A 146 -12.80 -4.42 -3.81
C ASP A 146 -14.07 -4.91 -4.54
N THR A 147 -14.03 -6.12 -5.10
CA THR A 147 -15.17 -6.75 -5.78
C THR A 147 -16.29 -7.10 -4.78
N PRO A 148 -17.47 -6.45 -4.87
CA PRO A 148 -18.58 -6.73 -3.97
C PRO A 148 -19.17 -8.11 -4.26
N SER A 149 -19.52 -8.85 -3.22
CA SER A 149 -20.28 -10.08 -3.36
C SER A 149 -21.71 -9.82 -3.89
N GLU A 150 -22.31 -10.77 -4.61
CA GLU A 150 -23.66 -10.66 -5.20
C GLU A 150 -24.78 -10.28 -4.20
N LYS A 151 -24.53 -10.45 -2.89
CA LYS A 151 -25.49 -10.16 -1.81
C LYS A 151 -25.32 -8.75 -1.20
N VAL A 152 -24.54 -7.87 -1.82
CA VAL A 152 -24.18 -6.58 -1.21
C VAL A 152 -25.32 -5.55 -1.28
N SER A 153 -25.69 -5.02 -0.12
CA SER A 153 -26.49 -3.79 -0.02
C SER A 153 -25.71 -2.59 -0.59
N LYS A 154 -26.41 -1.62 -1.19
CA LYS A 154 -25.81 -0.38 -1.74
C LYS A 154 -24.90 0.37 -0.76
N HIS A 155 -25.05 0.15 0.56
CA HIS A 155 -24.26 0.79 1.62
C HIS A 155 -22.79 0.34 1.71
N LEU A 156 -22.37 -0.69 0.97
CA LEU A 156 -20.98 -1.17 0.98
C LEU A 156 -20.25 -0.90 -0.35
N ALA A 157 -20.88 -0.17 -1.27
CA ALA A 157 -20.24 0.23 -2.52
C ALA A 157 -19.01 1.10 -2.21
N GLY A 158 -17.84 0.68 -2.71
CA GLY A 158 -16.57 1.40 -2.52
C GLY A 158 -15.72 0.95 -1.31
N ARG A 159 -16.13 -0.10 -0.60
CA ARG A 159 -15.28 -0.74 0.41
C ARG A 159 -14.14 -1.52 -0.25
N SER A 160 -12.94 -1.38 0.31
CA SER A 160 -11.77 -2.18 -0.08
C SER A 160 -11.15 -2.82 1.15
N THR A 161 -10.68 -4.06 0.99
CA THR A 161 -9.80 -4.69 1.97
C THR A 161 -8.41 -4.86 1.37
N ILE A 162 -7.38 -4.52 2.12
CA ILE A 162 -5.99 -4.75 1.76
C ILE A 162 -5.46 -5.81 2.72
N THR A 163 -4.75 -6.80 2.20
CA THR A 163 -4.03 -7.79 3.00
C THR A 163 -2.54 -7.61 2.74
N ILE A 164 -1.76 -7.30 3.78
CA ILE A 164 -0.30 -7.37 3.70
C ILE A 164 0.12 -8.77 4.13
N CYS A 165 0.78 -9.50 3.23
CA CYS A 165 1.10 -10.91 3.43
C CYS A 165 2.32 -11.09 4.34
N ASP A 166 2.46 -12.26 4.97
CA ASP A 166 3.57 -12.55 5.89
C ASP A 166 4.94 -12.38 5.22
N TYR A 167 5.02 -12.65 3.91
CA TYR A 167 6.26 -12.51 3.16
C TYR A 167 6.83 -11.08 3.22
N ALA A 168 5.98 -10.05 3.24
CA ALA A 168 6.40 -8.65 3.36
C ALA A 168 7.06 -8.34 4.74
N PHE A 169 6.81 -9.17 5.75
CA PHE A 169 7.35 -9.02 7.09
C PHE A 169 8.54 -9.95 7.39
N THR A 170 8.95 -10.83 6.46
CA THR A 170 10.08 -11.75 6.68
C THR A 170 11.42 -11.02 6.80
N LYS A 171 11.62 -9.98 5.98
CA LYS A 171 12.77 -9.06 6.00
C LYS A 171 12.29 -7.67 5.60
N PRO A 172 11.51 -6.99 6.44
CA PRO A 172 10.88 -5.74 6.06
C PRO A 172 11.98 -4.70 5.86
N VAL A 173 11.98 -4.07 4.69
CA VAL A 173 12.79 -2.87 4.42
C VAL A 173 11.88 -1.67 4.63
N LEU A 174 12.28 -0.73 5.48
CA LEU A 174 11.58 0.53 5.65
C LEU A 174 12.24 1.61 4.81
N LEU A 175 11.48 2.64 4.45
CA LEU A 175 11.99 3.71 3.60
C LEU A 175 13.12 4.48 4.31
N LYS A 176 13.00 4.67 5.63
CA LYS A 176 14.07 5.23 6.46
C LYS A 176 15.40 4.45 6.40
N ASP A 177 15.37 3.15 6.08
CA ASP A 177 16.56 2.31 6.03
C ASP A 177 17.32 2.47 4.70
N VAL A 178 16.66 3.02 3.68
CA VAL A 178 17.24 3.36 2.38
C VAL A 178 17.45 4.86 2.19
N ALA A 179 16.82 5.68 3.04
CA ALA A 179 16.97 7.13 3.05
C ALA A 179 18.45 7.55 3.15
N GLY A 180 18.86 8.50 2.31
CA GLY A 180 20.23 9.02 2.31
C GLY A 180 21.30 8.08 1.74
N LYS A 181 20.93 6.85 1.34
CA LYS A 181 21.81 5.98 0.55
C LYS A 181 21.66 6.34 -0.93
N GLN A 182 22.77 6.28 -1.65
CA GLN A 182 22.71 6.30 -3.10
C GLN A 182 22.04 5.01 -3.60
N LEU A 183 21.18 5.11 -4.61
CA LEU A 183 20.37 3.99 -5.10
C LEU A 183 21.23 2.84 -5.63
N GLU A 184 22.38 3.16 -6.23
CA GLU A 184 23.38 2.20 -6.71
C GLU A 184 24.02 1.37 -5.59
N ASN A 185 23.98 1.86 -4.35
CA ASN A 185 24.55 1.18 -3.18
C ASN A 185 23.51 0.35 -2.42
N LEU A 186 22.27 0.29 -2.88
CA LEU A 186 21.26 -0.62 -2.34
C LEU A 186 21.55 -2.04 -2.85
N ASP A 187 21.46 -3.04 -1.97
CA ASP A 187 21.53 -4.45 -2.38
C ASP A 187 20.31 -4.77 -3.26
N GLY A 188 20.53 -5.03 -4.56
CA GLY A 188 19.48 -5.13 -5.59
C GLY A 188 19.18 -3.81 -6.35
N GLY A 189 19.87 -2.72 -6.02
CA GLY A 189 19.74 -1.41 -6.65
C GLY A 189 18.33 -0.84 -6.55
N ILE A 190 17.85 -0.23 -7.64
CA ILE A 190 16.50 0.35 -7.72
C ILE A 190 15.37 -0.67 -7.55
N THR A 191 15.62 -1.96 -7.81
CA THR A 191 14.59 -3.01 -7.67
C THR A 191 14.22 -3.26 -6.22
N THR A 192 15.11 -2.91 -5.28
CA THR A 192 14.90 -3.02 -3.83
C THR A 192 13.80 -2.11 -3.33
N LEU A 193 13.52 -1.01 -4.03
CA LEU A 193 12.44 -0.09 -3.68
C LEU A 193 11.08 -0.81 -3.68
N SER A 194 10.85 -1.77 -4.58
CA SER A 194 9.60 -2.55 -4.64
C SER A 194 9.41 -3.51 -3.45
N ASN A 195 10.47 -3.78 -2.67
CA ASN A 195 10.40 -4.60 -1.47
C ASN A 195 10.22 -3.77 -0.18
N ILE A 196 10.19 -2.43 -0.29
CA ILE A 196 9.97 -1.56 0.86
C ILE A 196 8.52 -1.68 1.28
N LEU A 197 8.26 -1.86 2.57
CA LEU A 197 6.90 -2.10 3.06
C LEU A 197 5.95 -0.92 2.76
N SER A 198 6.45 0.32 2.83
CA SER A 198 5.67 1.51 2.47
C SER A 198 5.41 1.63 0.95
N PHE A 199 6.31 1.10 0.11
CA PHE A 199 6.04 0.94 -1.32
C PHE A 199 4.86 -0.02 -1.53
N VAL A 200 4.89 -1.20 -0.90
CA VAL A 200 3.83 -2.21 -1.00
C VAL A 200 2.50 -1.62 -0.54
N ILE A 201 2.46 -0.95 0.62
CA ILE A 201 1.23 -0.33 1.13
C ILE A 201 0.69 0.73 0.15
N LEU A 202 1.55 1.59 -0.39
CA LEU A 202 1.11 2.61 -1.35
C LEU A 202 0.62 1.98 -2.66
N HIS A 203 1.29 0.92 -3.14
CA HIS A 203 0.85 0.13 -4.29
C HIS A 203 -0.58 -0.39 -4.07
N GLU A 204 -0.84 -1.08 -2.97
CA GLU A 204 -2.15 -1.63 -2.66
C GLU A 204 -3.25 -0.56 -2.55
N LEU A 205 -2.94 0.57 -1.92
CA LEU A 205 -3.86 1.70 -1.83
C LEU A 205 -4.27 2.25 -3.21
N THR A 206 -3.45 2.09 -4.25
CA THR A 206 -3.79 2.56 -5.60
C THR A 206 -4.81 1.68 -6.33
N HIS A 207 -5.02 0.44 -5.90
CA HIS A 207 -6.05 -0.44 -6.44
C HIS A 207 -7.47 -0.07 -6.03
N MET A 208 -7.64 0.85 -5.08
CA MET A 208 -8.98 1.25 -4.63
C MET A 208 -9.88 1.73 -5.79
N PRO A 209 -11.22 1.51 -5.71
CA PRO A 209 -12.17 1.89 -6.76
C PRO A 209 -12.11 3.35 -7.19
N SER A 210 -11.77 4.25 -6.26
CA SER A 210 -11.63 5.68 -6.51
C SER A 210 -10.45 6.05 -7.42
N CYS A 211 -9.46 5.16 -7.50
CA CYS A 211 -8.17 5.38 -8.14
C CYS A 211 -8.07 4.64 -9.48
N LYS A 212 -8.72 3.48 -9.59
CA LYS A 212 -8.78 2.65 -10.82
C LYS A 212 -7.40 2.24 -11.35
N ALA A 213 -6.37 2.23 -10.51
CA ALA A 213 -5.11 1.60 -10.88
C ALA A 213 -5.27 0.08 -10.81
N LEU A 214 -4.61 -0.62 -11.71
CA LEU A 214 -4.66 -2.05 -11.92
C LEU A 214 -3.23 -2.54 -12.18
N ASP A 215 -2.98 -3.83 -11.98
CA ASP A 215 -1.69 -4.40 -12.37
C ASP A 215 -1.67 -4.63 -13.87
N GLN A 216 -0.94 -3.77 -14.57
CA GLN A 216 -0.92 -3.79 -16.02
C GLN A 216 -0.04 -4.93 -16.53
N LYS A 217 -0.40 -5.48 -17.68
CA LYS A 217 0.39 -6.49 -18.40
C LYS A 217 1.21 -5.86 -19.52
N ILE A 218 2.47 -6.27 -19.64
CA ILE A 218 3.36 -5.98 -20.78
C ILE A 218 3.22 -7.12 -21.81
N GLY A 219 2.97 -6.76 -23.07
CA GLY A 219 2.76 -7.72 -24.16
C GLY A 219 1.29 -7.91 -24.55
N ASP A 220 0.99 -9.02 -25.22
CA ASP A 220 -0.37 -9.39 -25.68
C ASP A 220 -1.30 -9.81 -24.53
N LYS A 221 -2.48 -10.39 -24.83
CA LYS A 221 -3.49 -10.78 -23.81
C LYS A 221 -2.96 -11.75 -22.73
N LYS A 222 -1.81 -12.40 -22.93
CA LYS A 222 -1.13 -13.25 -21.94
C LYS A 222 0.09 -12.58 -21.29
N GLY A 223 0.25 -11.28 -21.47
CA GLY A 223 1.41 -10.50 -21.06
C GLY A 223 1.81 -10.69 -19.60
N THR A 224 3.10 -10.47 -19.32
CA THR A 224 3.64 -10.53 -17.96
C THR A 224 3.24 -9.27 -17.19
N LEU A 225 2.85 -9.41 -15.92
CA LEU A 225 2.57 -8.26 -15.07
C LEU A 225 3.78 -7.32 -15.01
N ALA A 226 3.51 -6.01 -15.07
CA ALA A 226 4.48 -4.94 -15.17
C ALA A 226 5.12 -4.57 -13.82
N TYR A 227 5.42 -5.59 -13.00
CA TYR A 227 5.99 -5.41 -11.67
C TYR A 227 7.49 -5.12 -11.71
N GLY A 228 7.89 -4.20 -10.84
CA GLY A 228 9.26 -3.76 -10.64
C GLY A 228 9.72 -2.73 -11.67
N TRP A 229 10.73 -1.97 -11.28
CA TRP A 229 11.19 -0.75 -11.96
C TRP A 229 11.30 -0.88 -13.48
N ALA A 230 12.06 -1.85 -13.98
CA ALA A 230 12.35 -2.00 -15.41
C ALA A 230 11.08 -2.22 -16.25
N LYS A 231 10.10 -2.92 -15.69
CA LYS A 231 8.82 -3.18 -16.37
C LYS A 231 7.90 -1.98 -16.28
N SER A 232 7.80 -1.35 -15.11
CA SER A 232 6.94 -0.19 -14.88
C SER A 232 7.29 0.98 -15.80
N ILE A 233 8.58 1.28 -16.00
CA ILE A 233 9.03 2.37 -16.90
C ILE A 233 9.02 1.98 -18.39
N ALA A 234 8.84 0.70 -18.71
CA ALA A 234 8.73 0.23 -20.09
C ALA A 234 7.27 0.29 -20.60
N LEU A 235 6.32 0.59 -19.71
CA LEU A 235 4.91 0.75 -20.10
C LEU A 235 4.74 2.00 -20.97
N PRO A 236 3.91 1.90 -22.03
CA PRO A 236 3.46 3.09 -22.73
C PRO A 236 2.52 3.90 -21.81
N THR A 237 2.40 5.20 -22.07
CA THR A 237 1.66 6.15 -21.24
C THR A 237 0.27 5.68 -20.87
N GLU A 238 -0.50 5.20 -21.85
CA GLU A 238 -1.89 4.76 -21.69
C GLU A 238 -2.04 3.58 -20.74
N LYS A 239 -0.96 2.83 -20.47
CA LYS A 239 -0.93 1.78 -19.45
C LYS A 239 -0.29 2.27 -18.16
N ALA A 240 0.79 3.04 -18.24
CA ALA A 240 1.54 3.50 -17.07
C ALA A 240 0.65 4.28 -16.09
N ILE A 241 -0.28 5.11 -16.58
CA ILE A 241 -1.23 5.87 -15.75
C ILE A 241 -2.20 4.99 -14.95
N PHE A 242 -2.34 3.72 -15.31
CA PHE A 242 -3.18 2.77 -14.61
C PHE A 242 -2.36 1.71 -13.89
N ASN A 243 -1.03 1.80 -13.80
CA ASN A 243 -0.21 0.78 -13.16
C ASN A 243 0.17 1.18 -11.72
N SER A 244 -0.21 0.35 -10.74
CA SER A 244 -0.01 0.63 -9.31
C SER A 244 1.46 0.84 -8.93
N ASP A 245 2.37 0.04 -9.49
CA ASP A 245 3.81 0.21 -9.25
C ASP A 245 4.34 1.58 -9.69
N ASN A 246 3.82 2.15 -10.78
CA ASN A 246 4.24 3.49 -11.24
C ASN A 246 3.90 4.56 -10.20
N TYR A 247 2.75 4.46 -9.55
CA TYR A 247 2.37 5.35 -8.44
C TYR A 247 3.24 5.13 -7.19
N ALA A 248 3.51 3.87 -6.83
CA ALA A 248 4.37 3.55 -5.70
C ALA A 248 5.81 4.04 -5.91
N PHE A 249 6.37 3.91 -7.12
CA PHE A 249 7.65 4.51 -7.48
C PHE A 249 7.61 6.03 -7.41
N LEU A 250 6.57 6.66 -7.98
CA LEU A 250 6.43 8.12 -7.94
C LEU A 250 6.44 8.65 -6.50
N GLY A 251 5.68 8.02 -5.60
CA GLY A 251 5.66 8.36 -4.17
C GLY A 251 7.01 8.14 -3.49
N THR A 252 7.68 7.02 -3.81
CA THR A 252 8.99 6.68 -3.25
C THR A 252 10.04 7.72 -3.64
N PHE A 253 10.09 8.10 -4.91
CA PHE A 253 11.00 9.15 -5.38
C PHE A 253 10.63 10.53 -4.87
N ALA A 254 9.34 10.82 -4.67
CA ALA A 254 8.92 12.10 -4.10
C ALA A 254 9.56 12.32 -2.73
N TRP A 255 9.58 11.24 -1.92
CA TRP A 255 10.17 11.23 -0.58
C TRP A 255 11.70 11.17 -0.61
N LEU A 256 12.30 10.26 -1.39
CA LEU A 256 13.76 10.09 -1.45
C LEU A 256 14.51 11.28 -2.04
N ALA A 257 13.87 12.00 -2.97
CA ALA A 257 14.42 13.21 -3.56
C ALA A 257 13.94 14.49 -2.85
N GLU A 258 13.44 14.41 -1.61
CA GLU A 258 13.47 15.59 -0.74
C GLU A 258 14.92 16.12 -0.74
N PRO A 259 15.15 17.43 -0.91
CA PRO A 259 16.49 17.93 -1.09
C PRO A 259 17.36 17.52 0.10
N ILE A 260 18.46 16.83 -0.21
CA ILE A 260 19.67 16.76 0.63
C ILE A 260 20.14 18.20 0.98
N LEU A 261 19.59 19.21 0.30
CA LEU A 261 19.84 20.65 0.42
C LEU A 261 19.21 21.34 1.66
N GLY A 262 19.13 20.67 2.82
CA GLY A 262 19.18 21.41 4.09
C GLY A 262 17.99 21.36 5.05
N LYS A 263 17.22 20.26 5.14
CA LYS A 263 16.44 20.02 6.36
C LYS A 263 17.34 19.46 7.47
N PRO A 264 17.22 19.97 8.72
CA PRO A 264 17.90 19.38 9.86
C PRO A 264 17.47 17.93 10.01
N SER A 265 18.45 17.06 10.29
CA SER A 265 18.24 15.65 10.66
C SER A 265 16.97 15.47 11.47
N PHE A 266 16.17 14.44 11.14
CA PHE A 266 15.09 13.93 12.01
C PHE A 266 15.48 14.11 13.48
N PRO A 267 14.59 14.63 14.36
CA PRO A 267 14.93 14.86 15.75
C PRO A 267 15.42 13.54 16.34
N GLY A 268 16.76 13.43 16.46
CA GLY A 268 17.40 12.33 17.11
C GLY A 268 16.84 12.28 18.52
N LYS A 269 16.61 11.06 19.02
CA LYS A 269 16.30 10.84 20.43
C LYS A 269 17.13 11.80 21.29
N PRO A 270 16.53 12.46 22.29
CA PRO A 270 17.29 13.31 23.19
C PRO A 270 18.44 12.47 23.74
N GLN A 271 19.67 12.94 23.52
CA GLN A 271 20.82 12.36 24.19
C GLN A 271 20.58 12.54 25.68
N SER A 272 20.39 11.43 26.38
CA SER A 272 20.36 11.41 27.84
C SER A 272 21.68 11.97 28.37
N PRO A 273 21.62 12.76 29.47
CA PRO A 273 22.78 13.44 30.02
C PRO A 273 23.94 12.50 30.39
#